data_AF-B1FBC6-F1
#
_entry.id   AF-B1FBC6-F1
#
_cell.length_a   1.000
_cell.length_b   1.000
_cell.length_c   1.000
_cell.angle_alpha   90.00
_cell.angle_beta   90.00
_cell.angle_gamma   90.00
#
_symmetry.space_group_name_H-M   'P 1'
#
loop_
_entity.id
_entity.type
_entity.pdbx_description
1 polymer ?
#
loop_
_entity_poly.entity_id
_entity_poly.type
_entity_poly.pdbx_seq_one_letter_code
_entity_poly.pdbx_strand_id
1 'polypeptide(L)'
;MYSYEERIRAVKLYLKLGKRLTATVRQLGYPTTKSLERWYQMYERCLDLPKARICLRPRYSAEQKKAATDHYMTHSQCLAATTKALGYPGRGTLVAWLDELHPARKKRVLGKASGIRYTPELRQTAVIDLCTRRESAEEVAKTIGVSRPTLYNWRNRLLDQEAVSAMTRRNDPPQTSEKATLEQQIESLRRDIRKLQIEHDILKKANEIIKKGLGVDPQLLTNREKTALVDALKQTYTLPELFAELGLARSSYFYHRARIQAADKYAGVRLAIADIFELNHR
;
A
#
# COMPACT_ATOMS: atom_id res chain seq x y z
N MET A 1 -7.54 -19.37 39.70
CA MET A 1 -6.70 -19.18 40.92
C MET A 1 -7.48 -19.74 42.08
N TYR A 2 -6.93 -20.68 42.87
CA TYR A 2 -7.74 -21.52 43.76
C TYR A 2 -8.00 -20.91 45.13
N SER A 3 -9.25 -21.01 45.61
CA SER A 3 -9.66 -20.53 46.92
C SER A 3 -9.02 -21.34 48.06
N TYR A 4 -9.07 -20.85 49.29
CA TYR A 4 -8.58 -21.59 50.46
C TYR A 4 -9.36 -22.91 50.65
N GLU A 5 -10.68 -22.85 50.48
CA GLU A 5 -11.58 -24.00 50.62
C GLU A 5 -11.29 -25.06 49.54
N GLU A 6 -11.07 -24.64 48.30
CA GLU A 6 -10.69 -25.51 47.19
C GLU A 6 -9.35 -26.21 47.44
N ARG A 7 -8.36 -25.49 48.01
CA ARG A 7 -7.04 -26.04 48.37
C ARG A 7 -7.16 -27.12 49.45
N ILE A 8 -7.93 -26.85 50.52
CA ILE A 8 -8.15 -27.82 51.60
C ILE A 8 -8.96 -29.02 51.11
N ARG A 9 -9.98 -28.80 50.27
CA ARG A 9 -10.78 -29.88 49.69
C ARG A 9 -9.89 -30.82 48.86
N ALA A 10 -8.98 -30.27 48.06
CA ALA A 10 -8.04 -31.06 47.28
C ALA A 10 -7.08 -31.88 48.14
N VAL A 11 -6.52 -31.31 49.22
CA VAL A 11 -5.63 -32.03 50.14
C VAL A 11 -6.37 -33.11 50.93
N LYS A 12 -7.61 -32.85 51.38
CA LYS A 12 -8.45 -33.87 52.03
C LYS A 12 -8.77 -35.03 51.09
N LEU A 13 -9.08 -34.75 49.83
CA LEU A 13 -9.35 -35.79 48.83
C LEU A 13 -8.10 -36.60 48.50
N TYR A 14 -6.93 -35.95 48.44
CA TYR A 14 -5.63 -36.60 48.28
C TYR A 14 -5.31 -37.60 49.40
N LEU A 15 -5.60 -37.25 50.65
CA LEU A 15 -5.46 -38.16 51.79
C LEU A 15 -6.43 -39.34 51.70
N LYS A 16 -7.69 -39.09 51.33
CA LYS A 16 -8.71 -40.15 51.16
C LYS A 16 -8.38 -41.16 50.07
N LEU A 17 -7.73 -40.73 48.98
CA LEU A 17 -7.32 -41.60 47.87
C LEU A 17 -5.97 -42.31 48.09
N GLY A 18 -5.42 -42.26 49.30
CA GLY A 18 -4.16 -42.93 49.63
C GLY A 18 -2.94 -42.31 48.95
N LYS A 19 -2.85 -40.97 48.91
CA LYS A 19 -1.73 -40.19 48.33
C LYS A 19 -1.54 -40.34 46.82
N ARG A 20 -2.61 -40.61 46.07
CA ARG A 20 -2.58 -40.71 44.59
C ARG A 20 -2.84 -39.37 43.90
N LEU A 21 -1.76 -38.63 43.59
CA LEU A 21 -1.82 -37.28 42.99
C LEU A 21 -2.66 -37.21 41.71
N THR A 22 -2.43 -38.12 40.76
CA THR A 22 -3.09 -38.12 39.44
C THR A 22 -4.57 -38.45 39.55
N ALA A 23 -4.96 -39.34 40.46
CA ALA A 23 -6.36 -39.68 40.70
C ALA A 23 -7.14 -38.49 41.30
N THR A 24 -6.55 -37.79 42.28
CA THR A 24 -7.14 -36.58 42.88
C THR A 24 -7.37 -35.48 41.85
N VAL A 25 -6.38 -35.24 40.97
CA VAL A 25 -6.49 -34.22 39.92
C VAL A 25 -7.52 -34.59 38.86
N ARG A 26 -7.59 -35.87 38.45
CA ARG A 26 -8.62 -36.35 37.52
C ARG A 26 -10.04 -36.21 38.10
N GLN A 27 -10.21 -36.45 39.40
CA GLN A 27 -11.52 -36.38 40.06
C GLN A 27 -11.99 -34.94 40.31
N LEU A 28 -11.09 -34.01 40.57
CA LEU A 28 -11.44 -32.61 40.84
C LEU A 28 -11.41 -31.72 39.59
N GLY A 29 -10.66 -32.09 38.53
CA GLY A 29 -10.46 -31.27 37.33
C GLY A 29 -9.52 -30.07 37.54
N TYR A 30 -9.07 -29.87 38.77
CA TYR A 30 -8.08 -28.91 39.24
C TYR A 30 -7.45 -29.51 40.51
N PRO A 31 -6.27 -29.13 41.02
CA PRO A 31 -5.20 -28.28 40.51
C PRO A 31 -4.15 -29.08 39.70
N THR A 32 -3.03 -28.46 39.30
CA THR A 32 -1.87 -29.19 38.75
C THR A 32 -1.24 -30.12 39.80
N THR A 33 -0.67 -31.26 39.37
CA THR A 33 0.01 -32.23 40.26
C THR A 33 1.05 -31.59 41.17
N LYS A 34 1.86 -30.67 40.64
CA LYS A 34 2.87 -29.90 41.40
C LYS A 34 2.28 -28.94 42.43
N SER A 35 1.10 -28.41 42.17
CA SER A 35 0.40 -27.54 43.12
C SER A 35 -0.15 -28.35 44.30
N LEU A 36 -0.75 -29.51 44.03
CA LEU A 36 -1.25 -30.43 45.06
C LEU A 36 -0.12 -30.97 45.94
N GLU A 37 1.01 -31.33 45.34
CA GLU A 37 2.23 -31.76 46.05
C GLU A 37 2.74 -30.67 47.02
N ARG A 38 2.84 -29.43 46.56
CA ARG A 38 3.23 -28.29 47.41
C ARG A 38 2.23 -28.02 48.54
N TRP A 39 0.93 -28.12 48.25
CA TRP A 39 -0.11 -27.93 49.26
C TRP A 39 -0.07 -29.01 50.34
N TYR A 40 0.15 -30.26 49.94
CA TYR A 40 0.30 -31.39 50.86
C TYR A 40 1.56 -31.26 51.73
N GLN A 41 2.71 -30.93 51.15
CA GLN A 41 3.96 -30.72 51.91
C GLN A 41 3.83 -29.59 52.95
N MET A 42 3.07 -28.54 52.63
CA MET A 42 2.74 -27.49 53.60
C MET A 42 1.77 -27.95 54.68
N TYR A 43 0.73 -28.69 54.28
CA TYR A 43 -0.26 -29.26 55.20
C TYR A 43 0.39 -30.23 56.20
N GLU A 44 1.37 -31.02 55.77
CA GLU A 44 2.13 -31.92 56.65
C GLU A 44 3.00 -31.17 57.66
N ARG A 45 3.56 -30.00 57.29
CA ARG A 45 4.43 -29.20 58.17
C ARG A 45 3.68 -28.37 59.21
N CYS A 46 2.52 -27.83 58.85
CA CYS A 46 1.80 -26.86 59.68
C CYS A 46 0.42 -27.34 60.14
N LEU A 47 -0.03 -28.53 59.71
CA LEU A 47 -1.38 -29.08 59.88
C LEU A 47 -2.52 -28.19 59.32
N ASP A 48 -2.17 -27.08 58.67
CA ASP A 48 -3.09 -26.17 57.99
C ASP A 48 -2.44 -25.46 56.79
N LEU A 49 -3.26 -24.99 55.86
CA LEU A 49 -2.85 -24.17 54.72
C LEU A 49 -3.03 -22.67 55.05
N PRO A 50 -2.11 -21.77 54.69
CA PRO A 50 -2.33 -20.34 54.88
C PRO A 50 -3.51 -19.82 54.04
N LYS A 51 -4.43 -19.09 54.71
CA LYS A 51 -5.55 -18.38 54.06
C LYS A 51 -5.04 -17.35 53.04
N ALA A 52 -4.02 -16.58 53.43
CA ALA A 52 -3.33 -15.65 52.55
C ALA A 52 -2.38 -16.37 51.57
N ARG A 53 -2.21 -15.80 50.37
CA ARG A 53 -1.21 -16.28 49.42
C ARG A 53 0.16 -16.17 50.08
N ILE A 54 0.93 -17.25 50.05
CA ILE A 54 2.36 -17.17 50.34
C ILE A 54 2.97 -16.39 49.17
N CYS A 55 3.15 -15.10 49.34
CA CYS A 55 4.12 -14.37 48.55
C CYS A 55 5.46 -15.08 48.79
N LEU A 56 6.01 -15.66 47.72
CA LEU A 56 7.40 -16.12 47.70
C LEU A 56 8.24 -15.05 48.39
N ARG A 57 9.14 -15.48 49.29
CA ARG A 57 10.07 -14.57 49.99
C ARG A 57 10.51 -13.47 49.00
N PRO A 58 10.37 -12.19 49.37
CA PRO A 58 10.71 -11.12 48.44
C PRO A 58 12.13 -11.37 47.94
N ARG A 59 12.27 -11.42 46.62
CA ARG A 59 13.52 -11.81 45.94
C ARG A 59 14.70 -10.90 46.29
N TYR A 60 14.41 -9.73 46.87
CA TYR A 60 15.36 -8.72 47.29
C TYR A 60 14.99 -8.21 48.68
N SER A 61 15.99 -7.94 49.51
CA SER A 61 15.79 -7.36 50.84
C SER A 61 15.36 -5.88 50.75
N ALA A 62 14.75 -5.37 51.81
CA ALA A 62 14.40 -3.95 51.89
C ALA A 62 15.63 -3.03 51.84
N GLU A 63 16.78 -3.51 52.34
CA GLU A 63 18.06 -2.80 52.30
C GLU A 63 18.61 -2.70 50.87
N GLN A 64 18.56 -3.80 50.12
CA GLN A 64 18.94 -3.83 48.70
C GLN A 64 18.08 -2.87 47.86
N LYS A 65 16.79 -2.74 48.20
CA LYS A 65 15.87 -1.80 47.57
C LYS A 65 16.28 -0.35 47.84
N LYS A 66 16.59 0.00 49.08
CA LYS A 66 17.03 1.36 49.46
C LYS A 66 18.38 1.73 48.82
N ALA A 67 19.36 0.83 48.89
CA ALA A 67 20.68 1.05 48.29
C ALA A 67 20.59 1.33 46.77
N ALA A 68 19.69 0.62 46.07
CA ALA A 68 19.48 0.82 44.64
C ALA A 68 18.80 2.17 44.32
N THR A 69 17.86 2.62 45.15
CA THR A 69 17.23 3.94 44.97
C THR A 69 18.17 5.09 45.34
N ASP A 70 19.00 4.92 46.37
CA ASP A 70 19.95 5.94 46.81
C ASP A 70 21.04 6.12 45.75
N HIS A 71 21.61 5.02 45.24
CA HIS A 71 22.58 5.07 44.15
C HIS A 71 22.02 5.75 42.90
N TYR A 72 20.72 5.55 42.60
CA TYR A 72 20.04 6.22 41.48
C TYR A 72 19.95 7.74 41.67
N MET A 73 19.70 8.20 42.89
CA MET A 73 19.64 9.63 43.19
C MET A 73 21.02 10.29 43.13
N THR A 74 22.06 9.61 43.60
CA THR A 74 23.44 10.14 43.60
C THR A 74 24.06 10.17 42.19
N HIS A 75 23.82 9.16 41.35
CA HIS A 75 24.54 8.97 40.08
C HIS A 75 23.70 9.37 38.86
N SER A 76 23.18 10.59 38.85
CA SER A 76 22.54 11.26 37.70
C SER A 76 21.24 10.66 37.15
N GLN A 77 20.48 9.90 37.96
CA GLN A 77 19.14 9.43 37.59
C GLN A 77 19.12 8.51 36.35
N CYS A 78 20.21 7.81 36.06
CA CYS A 78 20.29 6.86 34.96
C CYS A 78 19.98 5.43 35.43
N LEU A 79 18.86 4.87 34.94
CA LEU A 79 18.44 3.50 35.25
C LEU A 79 19.45 2.45 34.73
N ALA A 80 20.05 2.66 33.56
CA ALA A 80 20.98 1.68 32.99
C ALA A 80 22.32 1.66 33.74
N ALA A 81 22.82 2.84 34.15
CA ALA A 81 24.06 2.95 34.92
C ALA A 81 23.92 2.31 36.31
N THR A 82 22.80 2.53 36.98
CA THR A 82 22.51 1.95 38.31
C THR A 82 22.39 0.43 38.28
N THR A 83 21.72 -0.14 37.28
CA THR A 83 21.67 -1.60 37.13
C THR A 83 23.03 -2.20 36.76
N LYS A 84 23.85 -1.47 36.00
CA LYS A 84 25.20 -1.92 35.61
C LYS A 84 26.19 -1.85 36.79
N ALA A 85 26.06 -0.85 37.66
CA ALA A 85 26.92 -0.67 38.83
C ALA A 85 26.61 -1.67 39.96
N LEU A 86 25.33 -1.94 40.22
CA LEU A 86 24.90 -2.83 41.31
C LEU A 86 24.76 -4.29 40.89
N GLY A 87 24.64 -4.59 39.59
CA GLY A 87 24.44 -5.94 39.06
C GLY A 87 23.05 -6.56 39.34
N TYR A 88 22.22 -5.86 40.11
CA TYR A 88 20.81 -6.13 40.39
C TYR A 88 20.12 -4.77 40.69
N PRO A 89 18.78 -4.63 40.69
CA PRO A 89 17.76 -5.46 40.06
C PRO A 89 17.58 -5.14 38.57
N GLY A 90 16.69 -5.85 37.86
CA GLY A 90 16.34 -5.52 36.48
C GLY A 90 15.65 -4.15 36.35
N ARG A 91 15.78 -3.51 35.18
CA ARG A 91 15.27 -2.13 34.91
C ARG A 91 13.82 -1.93 35.33
N GLY A 92 12.93 -2.88 35.03
CA GLY A 92 11.50 -2.77 35.38
C GLY A 92 11.24 -2.79 36.88
N THR A 93 11.99 -3.61 37.63
CA THR A 93 11.88 -3.68 39.10
C THR A 93 12.41 -2.41 39.76
N LEU A 94 13.51 -1.85 39.25
CA LEU A 94 14.05 -0.58 39.75
C LEU A 94 13.06 0.58 39.55
N VAL A 95 12.37 0.62 38.41
CA VAL A 95 11.32 1.61 38.17
C VAL A 95 10.16 1.46 39.15
N ALA A 96 9.69 0.24 39.41
CA ALA A 96 8.64 -0.01 40.40
C ALA A 96 9.06 0.45 41.80
N TRP A 97 10.32 0.20 42.20
CA TRP A 97 10.82 0.65 43.50
C TRP A 97 10.94 2.17 43.61
N LEU A 98 11.41 2.83 42.54
CA LEU A 98 11.47 4.29 42.47
C LEU A 98 10.07 4.91 42.46
N ASP A 99 9.09 4.26 41.84
CA ASP A 99 7.69 4.70 41.82
C ASP A 99 7.04 4.58 43.20
N GLU A 100 7.35 3.52 43.95
CA GLU A 100 6.85 3.30 45.32
C GLU A 100 7.51 4.24 46.33
N LEU A 101 8.82 4.51 46.21
CA LEU A 101 9.57 5.32 47.18
C LEU A 101 9.60 6.81 46.83
N HIS A 102 9.51 7.17 45.55
CA HIS A 102 9.63 8.55 45.06
C HIS A 102 8.58 8.87 43.98
N PRO A 103 7.28 8.95 44.34
CA PRO A 103 6.21 9.29 43.39
C PRO A 103 6.38 10.68 42.75
N ALA A 104 7.13 11.58 43.37
CA ALA A 104 7.46 12.91 42.83
C ALA A 104 8.26 12.86 41.51
N ARG A 105 9.00 11.77 41.25
CA ARG A 105 9.74 11.58 39.98
C ARG A 105 8.81 11.43 38.77
N LYS A 106 7.61 10.85 38.95
CA LYS A 106 6.63 10.68 37.86
C LYS A 106 6.22 12.01 37.21
N LYS A 107 6.30 13.12 37.96
CA LYS A 107 5.94 14.45 37.44
C LYS A 107 6.93 14.98 36.40
N ARG A 108 8.15 14.43 36.30
CA ARG A 108 9.23 15.05 35.51
C ARG A 108 9.46 14.45 34.11
N VAL A 109 8.68 13.45 33.69
CA VAL A 109 8.79 12.92 32.31
C VAL A 109 7.40 12.69 31.72
N LEU A 110 6.75 13.79 31.34
CA LEU A 110 5.90 13.77 30.17
C LEU A 110 6.27 14.98 29.29
N GLY A 111 7.43 14.88 28.64
CA GLY A 111 7.69 15.56 27.37
C GLY A 111 6.84 14.97 26.24
N LYS A 112 5.59 14.59 26.52
CA LYS A 112 4.56 14.35 25.52
C LYS A 112 3.66 15.55 25.66
N ALA A 113 3.69 16.40 24.65
CA ALA A 113 2.83 17.55 24.47
C ALA A 113 1.49 17.31 25.15
N SER A 114 1.12 18.25 26.00
CA SER A 114 -0.24 18.47 26.51
C SER A 114 -1.24 17.76 25.60
N GLY A 115 -1.79 16.65 26.10
CA GLY A 115 -2.80 15.89 25.41
C GLY A 115 -4.12 16.67 25.40
N ILE A 116 -4.11 17.90 24.89
CA ILE A 116 -5.30 18.66 24.57
C ILE A 116 -5.99 17.84 23.49
N ARG A 117 -7.05 17.14 23.89
CA ARG A 117 -7.89 16.39 22.98
C ARG A 117 -8.76 17.42 22.25
N TYR A 118 -8.24 17.92 21.14
CA TYR A 118 -9.04 18.73 20.23
C TYR A 118 -10.16 17.87 19.65
N THR A 119 -11.39 18.36 19.75
CA THR A 119 -12.57 17.74 19.12
C THR A 119 -12.37 17.67 17.60
N PRO A 120 -12.89 16.64 16.92
CA PRO A 120 -12.72 16.48 15.48
C PRO A 120 -13.35 17.65 14.70
N GLU A 121 -14.48 18.15 15.16
CA GLU A 121 -15.19 19.31 14.60
C GLU A 121 -14.31 20.57 14.62
N LEU A 122 -13.65 20.85 15.75
CA LEU A 122 -12.75 22.00 15.88
C LEU A 122 -11.53 21.88 14.95
N ARG A 123 -11.06 20.66 14.66
CA ARG A 123 -9.98 20.45 13.69
C ARG A 123 -10.45 20.71 12.26
N GLN A 124 -11.69 20.31 11.93
CA GLN A 124 -12.25 20.52 10.60
C GLN A 124 -12.52 22.00 10.35
N THR A 125 -13.13 22.72 11.31
CA THR A 125 -13.32 24.16 11.21
C THR A 125 -11.99 24.90 11.10
N ALA A 126 -10.98 24.52 11.90
CA ALA A 126 -9.63 25.08 11.81
C ALA A 126 -8.98 24.90 10.43
N VAL A 127 -9.22 23.76 9.77
CA VAL A 127 -8.68 23.49 8.43
C VAL A 127 -9.47 24.20 7.34
N ILE A 128 -10.79 24.31 7.48
CA ILE A 128 -11.64 25.10 6.57
C ILE A 128 -11.23 26.57 6.63
N ASP A 129 -11.13 27.14 7.83
CA ASP A 129 -10.70 28.53 8.05
C ASP A 129 -9.28 28.75 7.52
N LEU A 130 -8.38 27.77 7.68
CA LEU A 130 -7.08 27.81 7.03
C LEU A 130 -7.25 27.83 5.48
N CYS A 131 -8.06 26.98 4.88
CA CYS A 131 -8.21 26.93 3.42
C CYS A 131 -8.92 28.14 2.80
N THR A 132 -9.80 28.82 3.55
CA THR A 132 -10.64 29.93 3.05
C THR A 132 -10.14 31.32 3.45
N ARG A 133 -9.09 31.43 4.27
CA ARG A 133 -8.62 32.72 4.82
C ARG A 133 -8.07 33.69 3.77
N ARG A 134 -8.26 34.99 4.05
CA ARG A 134 -7.49 36.12 3.48
C ARG A 134 -6.32 36.56 4.38
N GLU A 135 -6.31 36.14 5.65
CA GLU A 135 -5.33 36.52 6.69
C GLU A 135 -4.22 35.47 6.89
N SER A 136 -3.26 35.77 7.78
CA SER A 136 -2.10 34.92 8.01
C SER A 136 -2.46 33.62 8.75
N ALA A 137 -1.69 32.54 8.54
CA ALA A 137 -1.90 31.28 9.25
C ALA A 137 -1.73 31.40 10.78
N GLU A 138 -1.03 32.45 11.23
CA GLU A 138 -0.74 32.69 12.64
C GLU A 138 -1.91 33.32 13.37
N GLU A 139 -2.65 34.21 12.71
CA GLU A 139 -3.88 34.79 13.27
C GLU A 139 -4.95 33.73 13.45
N VAL A 140 -5.16 32.87 12.44
CA VAL A 140 -6.08 31.73 12.55
C VAL A 140 -5.67 30.78 13.69
N ALA A 141 -4.37 30.51 13.82
CA ALA A 141 -3.86 29.68 14.90
C ALA A 141 -4.08 30.32 16.29
N LYS A 142 -3.93 31.64 16.41
CA LYS A 142 -4.21 32.39 17.65
C LYS A 142 -5.70 32.39 18.01
N THR A 143 -6.60 32.61 17.04
CA THR A 143 -8.05 32.59 17.26
C THR A 143 -8.54 31.25 17.80
N ILE A 144 -7.91 30.16 17.35
CA ILE A 144 -8.26 28.79 17.75
C ILE A 144 -7.47 28.34 18.99
N GLY A 145 -6.45 29.09 19.42
CA GLY A 145 -5.59 28.77 20.56
C GLY A 145 -4.63 27.60 20.30
N VAL A 146 -4.20 27.43 19.05
CA VAL A 146 -3.38 26.31 18.57
C VAL A 146 -2.06 26.83 18.00
N SER A 147 -1.00 26.02 18.04
CA SER A 147 0.25 26.39 17.38
C SER A 147 0.15 26.27 15.85
N ARG A 148 0.82 27.17 15.12
CA ARG A 148 0.91 27.12 13.64
C ARG A 148 1.34 25.72 13.13
N PRO A 149 2.37 25.04 13.68
CA PRO A 149 2.74 23.69 13.25
C PRO A 149 1.64 22.65 13.45
N THR A 150 0.89 22.72 14.56
CA THR A 150 -0.21 21.80 14.84
C THR A 150 -1.32 21.95 13.81
N LEU A 151 -1.61 23.18 13.40
CA LEU A 151 -2.66 23.49 12.44
C LEU A 151 -2.31 23.03 11.01
N TYR A 152 -1.05 23.19 10.57
CA TYR A 152 -0.55 22.57 9.33
C TYR A 152 -0.54 21.04 9.40
N ASN A 153 -0.19 20.46 10.56
CA ASN A 153 -0.27 19.01 10.76
C ASN A 153 -1.71 18.48 10.66
N TRP A 154 -2.72 19.25 11.10
CA TRP A 154 -4.13 18.88 10.91
C TRP A 154 -4.55 18.98 9.45
N ARG A 155 -4.17 20.04 8.75
CA ARG A 155 -4.41 20.19 7.31
C ARG A 155 -3.83 19.00 6.55
N ASN A 156 -2.55 18.72 6.76
CA ASN A 156 -1.87 17.61 6.10
C ASN A 156 -2.52 16.27 6.48
N ARG A 157 -2.89 16.04 7.75
CA ARG A 157 -3.56 14.78 8.11
C ARG A 157 -4.96 14.63 7.50
N LEU A 158 -5.74 15.68 7.35
CA LEU A 158 -7.11 15.62 6.83
C LEU A 158 -7.16 15.65 5.30
N LEU A 159 -6.34 16.49 4.66
CA LEU A 159 -6.26 16.61 3.21
C LEU A 159 -5.31 15.57 2.60
N ASP A 160 -4.17 15.28 3.22
CA ASP A 160 -3.35 14.16 2.74
C ASP A 160 -4.01 12.83 3.08
N GLN A 161 -5.04 12.74 3.93
CA GLN A 161 -5.84 11.50 4.05
C GLN A 161 -6.68 11.22 2.81
N GLU A 162 -7.05 12.22 2.00
CA GLU A 162 -7.62 11.97 0.68
C GLU A 162 -6.55 11.39 -0.27
N ALA A 163 -5.27 11.76 -0.10
CA ALA A 163 -4.15 11.15 -0.82
C ALA A 163 -3.65 9.82 -0.21
N VAL A 164 -3.81 9.61 1.10
CA VAL A 164 -3.30 8.45 1.88
C VAL A 164 -4.37 7.37 2.04
N SER A 165 -5.66 7.65 1.80
CA SER A 165 -6.66 6.60 1.58
C SER A 165 -6.40 5.80 0.29
N ALA A 166 -5.58 6.34 -0.62
CA ALA A 166 -4.98 5.57 -1.72
C ALA A 166 -3.70 4.80 -1.31
N MET A 167 -3.19 4.97 -0.08
CA MET A 167 -1.83 4.58 0.29
C MET A 167 -1.76 3.98 1.72
N THR A 168 -2.45 2.86 1.96
CA THR A 168 -1.97 1.96 3.02
C THR A 168 -0.71 1.29 2.49
N ARG A 169 0.46 1.85 2.86
CA ARG A 169 1.81 1.38 2.54
C ARG A 169 1.93 -0.15 2.72
N ARG A 170 1.65 -0.89 1.66
CA ARG A 170 2.28 -2.19 1.43
C ARG A 170 3.63 -1.89 0.81
N ASN A 171 4.60 -2.75 1.10
CA ASN A 171 5.92 -2.69 0.51
C ASN A 171 5.77 -2.79 -1.02
N ASP A 172 5.77 -1.66 -1.72
CA ASP A 172 5.70 -1.64 -3.17
C ASP A 172 7.04 -2.13 -3.74
N PRO A 173 7.03 -3.00 -4.77
CA PRO A 173 8.23 -3.25 -5.58
C PRO A 173 8.71 -1.92 -6.18
N PRO A 174 9.99 -1.81 -6.58
CA PRO A 174 10.57 -0.51 -6.93
C PRO A 174 9.75 0.12 -8.06
N GLN A 175 9.23 1.33 -7.81
CA GLN A 175 8.43 2.16 -8.73
C GLN A 175 8.99 2.28 -10.17
N THR A 176 10.24 1.89 -10.38
CA THR A 176 10.88 1.73 -11.68
C THR A 176 10.21 0.68 -12.57
N SER A 177 9.71 -0.44 -12.00
CA SER A 177 9.02 -1.46 -12.80
C SER A 177 7.68 -0.95 -13.30
N GLU A 178 6.92 -0.26 -12.46
CA GLU A 178 5.63 0.32 -12.84
C GLU A 178 5.79 1.43 -13.88
N LYS A 179 6.76 2.33 -13.69
CA LYS A 179 7.10 3.36 -14.69
C LYS A 179 7.48 2.75 -16.03
N ALA A 180 8.33 1.73 -16.04
CA ALA A 180 8.71 1.05 -17.28
C ALA A 180 7.50 0.39 -17.97
N THR A 181 6.59 -0.23 -17.21
CA THR A 181 5.36 -0.80 -17.78
C THR A 181 4.42 0.28 -18.34
N LEU A 182 4.29 1.42 -17.67
CA LEU A 182 3.47 2.54 -18.14
C LEU A 182 4.09 3.20 -19.38
N GLU A 183 5.41 3.34 -19.42
CA GLU A 183 6.13 3.83 -20.60
C GLU A 183 5.92 2.91 -21.81
N GLN A 184 5.99 1.59 -21.60
CA GLN A 184 5.69 0.60 -22.64
C GLN A 184 4.23 0.70 -23.14
N GLN A 185 3.27 0.92 -22.23
CA GLN A 185 1.86 1.14 -22.61
C GLN A 185 1.64 2.44 -23.37
N ILE A 186 2.32 3.52 -22.98
CA ILE A 186 2.26 4.79 -23.71
C ILE A 186 2.84 4.62 -25.11
N GLU A 187 3.96 3.89 -25.25
CA GLU A 187 4.54 3.58 -26.55
C GLU A 187 3.63 2.72 -27.41
N SER A 188 3.00 1.68 -26.85
CA SER A 188 2.04 0.84 -27.61
C SER A 188 0.86 1.67 -28.08
N LEU A 189 0.25 2.47 -27.20
CA LEU A 189 -0.87 3.34 -27.55
C LEU A 189 -0.48 4.38 -28.61
N ARG A 190 0.73 4.95 -28.54
CA ARG A 190 1.23 5.87 -29.57
C ARG A 190 1.38 5.17 -30.93
N ARG A 191 1.84 3.92 -30.95
CA ARG A 191 1.92 3.11 -32.18
C ARG A 191 0.51 2.82 -32.72
N ASP A 192 -0.43 2.45 -31.86
CA ASP A 192 -1.82 2.18 -32.26
C ASP A 192 -2.52 3.43 -32.82
N ILE A 193 -2.34 4.59 -32.18
CA ILE A 193 -2.85 5.87 -32.69
C ILE A 193 -2.29 6.17 -34.07
N ARG A 194 -0.97 6.01 -34.27
CA ARG A 194 -0.33 6.22 -35.57
C ARG A 194 -0.89 5.28 -36.63
N LYS A 195 -1.11 4.00 -36.29
CA LYS A 195 -1.70 3.01 -37.19
C LYS A 195 -3.13 3.39 -37.60
N LEU A 196 -3.97 3.74 -36.62
CA LEU A 196 -5.36 4.15 -36.85
C LEU A 196 -5.46 5.43 -37.69
N GLN A 197 -4.53 6.37 -37.53
CA GLN A 197 -4.46 7.57 -38.37
C GLN A 197 -4.21 7.22 -39.84
N ILE A 198 -3.29 6.28 -40.10
CA ILE A 198 -3.00 5.80 -41.47
C ILE A 198 -4.23 5.09 -42.06
N GLU A 199 -4.85 4.18 -41.31
CA GLU A 199 -6.07 3.48 -41.75
C GLU A 199 -7.20 4.47 -42.08
N HIS A 200 -7.42 5.48 -41.23
CA HIS A 200 -8.43 6.51 -41.45
C HIS A 200 -8.17 7.32 -42.73
N ASP A 201 -6.94 7.77 -42.93
CA ASP A 201 -6.57 8.55 -44.11
C ASP A 201 -6.62 7.73 -45.40
N ILE A 202 -6.27 6.44 -45.33
CA ILE A 202 -6.46 5.48 -46.42
C ILE A 202 -7.95 5.39 -46.77
N LEU A 203 -8.82 5.18 -45.80
CA LEU A 203 -10.27 5.09 -46.02
C LEU A 203 -10.85 6.39 -46.59
N LYS A 204 -10.41 7.54 -46.07
CA LYS A 204 -10.81 8.85 -46.55
C LYS A 204 -10.39 9.07 -48.00
N LYS A 205 -9.13 8.78 -48.35
CA LYS A 205 -8.63 8.88 -49.73
C LYS A 205 -9.23 7.83 -50.65
N ALA A 206 -9.53 6.64 -50.16
CA ALA A 206 -10.23 5.61 -50.93
C ALA A 206 -11.63 6.09 -51.34
N ASN A 207 -12.38 6.70 -50.42
CA ASN A 207 -13.67 7.30 -50.75
C ASN A 207 -13.55 8.45 -51.77
N GLU A 208 -12.54 9.31 -51.65
CA GLU A 208 -12.30 10.41 -52.60
C GLU A 208 -11.94 9.91 -54.02
N ILE A 209 -11.05 8.92 -54.14
CA ILE A 209 -10.48 8.47 -55.42
C ILE A 209 -11.37 7.44 -56.10
N ILE A 210 -11.88 6.47 -55.34
CA ILE A 210 -12.51 5.27 -55.89
C ILE A 210 -14.01 5.50 -56.09
N LYS A 211 -14.63 6.46 -55.38
CA LYS A 211 -16.05 6.87 -55.48
C LYS A 211 -17.05 5.71 -55.59
N LYS A 212 -16.69 4.50 -55.13
CA LYS A 212 -17.61 3.37 -55.03
C LYS A 212 -18.45 3.62 -53.78
N GLY A 213 -19.73 3.96 -53.97
CA GLY A 213 -20.66 4.39 -52.92
C GLY A 213 -21.06 3.30 -51.90
N LEU A 214 -20.23 2.29 -51.67
CA LEU A 214 -20.47 1.19 -50.74
C LEU A 214 -19.17 0.95 -49.98
N GLY A 215 -19.23 0.98 -48.64
CA GLY A 215 -18.09 0.96 -47.71
C GLY A 215 -16.85 0.27 -48.26
N VAL A 216 -15.80 1.06 -48.52
CA VAL A 216 -14.59 0.57 -49.18
C VAL A 216 -13.73 -0.16 -48.16
N ASP A 217 -13.76 -1.48 -48.18
CA ASP A 217 -12.79 -2.30 -47.47
C ASP A 217 -11.44 -2.23 -48.20
N PRO A 218 -10.37 -1.71 -47.58
CA PRO A 218 -9.05 -1.56 -48.22
C PRO A 218 -8.45 -2.89 -48.70
N GLN A 219 -8.89 -4.00 -48.13
CA GLN A 219 -8.44 -5.35 -48.48
C GLN A 219 -9.04 -5.86 -49.79
N LEU A 220 -10.25 -5.42 -50.16
CA LEU A 220 -10.94 -5.82 -51.40
C LEU A 220 -10.51 -4.98 -52.62
N LEU A 221 -9.65 -3.99 -52.42
CA LEU A 221 -9.14 -3.14 -53.48
C LEU A 221 -8.20 -3.89 -54.42
N THR A 222 -8.30 -3.60 -55.71
CA THR A 222 -7.36 -4.12 -56.70
C THR A 222 -5.97 -3.53 -56.48
N ASN A 223 -4.91 -4.27 -56.86
CA ASN A 223 -3.53 -3.79 -56.72
C ASN A 223 -3.30 -2.43 -57.40
N ARG A 224 -4.04 -2.12 -58.48
CA ARG A 224 -4.01 -0.82 -59.16
C ARG A 224 -4.63 0.30 -58.31
N GLU A 225 -5.77 0.05 -57.70
CA GLU A 225 -6.41 0.99 -56.76
C GLU A 225 -5.53 1.22 -55.52
N LYS A 226 -4.93 0.14 -54.98
CA LYS A 226 -3.95 0.24 -53.88
C LYS A 226 -2.74 1.10 -54.27
N THR A 227 -2.22 0.96 -55.49
CA THR A 227 -1.12 1.84 -55.95
C THR A 227 -1.50 3.31 -56.05
N ALA A 228 -2.73 3.62 -56.48
CA ALA A 228 -3.21 4.99 -56.54
C ALA A 228 -3.34 5.63 -55.14
N LEU A 229 -3.77 4.85 -54.15
CA LEU A 229 -3.84 5.30 -52.76
C LEU A 229 -2.46 5.56 -52.15
N VAL A 230 -1.50 4.63 -52.38
CA VAL A 230 -0.11 4.84 -51.96
C VAL A 230 0.46 6.10 -52.62
N ASP A 231 0.22 6.32 -53.91
CA ASP A 231 0.72 7.50 -54.61
C ASP A 231 0.09 8.82 -54.12
N ALA A 232 -1.13 8.80 -53.59
CA ALA A 232 -1.78 9.97 -52.99
C ALA A 232 -1.26 10.25 -51.56
N LEU A 233 -0.92 9.21 -50.80
CA LEU A 233 -0.53 9.31 -49.38
C LEU A 233 0.98 9.30 -49.12
N LYS A 234 1.81 9.05 -50.15
CA LYS A 234 3.29 9.02 -50.03
C LYS A 234 3.93 10.32 -49.56
N GLN A 235 3.22 11.45 -49.61
CA GLN A 235 3.72 12.74 -49.10
C GLN A 235 3.54 12.88 -47.58
N THR A 236 2.55 12.21 -47.00
CA THR A 236 2.20 12.28 -45.58
C THR A 236 2.76 11.11 -44.76
N TYR A 237 2.86 9.92 -45.35
CA TYR A 237 3.27 8.69 -44.65
C TYR A 237 4.43 7.98 -45.33
N THR A 238 5.13 7.13 -44.58
CA THR A 238 6.24 6.34 -45.12
C THR A 238 5.70 5.16 -45.95
N LEU A 239 6.40 4.84 -47.05
CA LEU A 239 6.00 3.72 -47.93
C LEU A 239 5.86 2.36 -47.23
N PRO A 240 6.75 1.96 -46.29
CA PRO A 240 6.62 0.68 -45.60
C PRO A 240 5.34 0.58 -44.76
N GLU A 241 4.97 1.66 -44.07
CA GLU A 241 3.74 1.72 -43.28
C GLU A 241 2.51 1.58 -44.19
N LEU A 242 2.48 2.31 -45.31
CA LEU A 242 1.39 2.21 -46.29
C LEU A 242 1.27 0.81 -46.92
N PHE A 243 2.39 0.14 -47.19
CA PHE A 243 2.40 -1.22 -47.72
C PHE A 243 1.89 -2.25 -46.71
N ALA A 244 2.24 -2.08 -45.43
CA ALA A 244 1.77 -2.94 -44.35
C ALA A 244 0.25 -2.86 -44.20
N GLU A 245 -0.32 -1.66 -44.15
CA GLU A 245 -1.77 -1.47 -43.95
C GLU A 245 -2.60 -1.89 -45.18
N LEU A 246 -2.11 -1.66 -46.39
CA LEU A 246 -2.82 -2.04 -47.62
C LEU A 246 -2.60 -3.51 -48.04
N GLY A 247 -1.69 -4.23 -47.37
CA GLY A 247 -1.28 -5.57 -47.76
C GLY A 247 -0.72 -5.62 -49.20
N LEU A 248 0.08 -4.61 -49.58
CA LEU A 248 0.62 -4.47 -50.93
C LEU A 248 2.11 -4.82 -50.95
N ALA A 249 2.50 -5.80 -51.77
CA ALA A 249 3.91 -6.12 -51.97
C ALA A 249 4.65 -4.97 -52.69
N ARG A 250 5.89 -4.69 -52.25
CA ARG A 250 6.74 -3.64 -52.84
C ARG A 250 6.93 -3.82 -54.35
N SER A 251 7.14 -5.06 -54.81
CA SER A 251 7.26 -5.40 -56.23
C SER A 251 6.00 -5.04 -57.03
N SER A 252 4.82 -5.36 -56.49
CA SER A 252 3.53 -5.03 -57.10
C SER A 252 3.32 -3.52 -57.19
N TYR A 253 3.71 -2.76 -56.17
CA TYR A 253 3.64 -1.30 -56.20
C TYR A 253 4.46 -0.72 -57.37
N PHE A 254 5.75 -1.10 -57.47
CA PHE A 254 6.61 -0.57 -58.54
C PHE A 254 6.18 -1.04 -59.93
N TYR A 255 5.70 -2.29 -60.06
CA TYR A 255 5.16 -2.80 -61.31
C TYR A 255 3.95 -1.99 -61.80
N HIS A 256 2.96 -1.78 -60.94
CA HIS A 256 1.76 -1.03 -61.31
C HIS A 256 2.04 0.46 -61.49
N ARG A 257 2.93 1.06 -60.69
CA ARG A 257 3.36 2.46 -60.85
C ARG A 257 4.06 2.68 -62.20
N ALA A 258 5.00 1.80 -62.57
CA ALA A 258 5.66 1.88 -63.88
C ALA A 258 4.65 1.73 -65.02
N ARG A 259 3.65 0.86 -64.89
CA ARG A 259 2.58 0.70 -65.89
C ARG A 259 1.62 1.88 -65.98
N ILE A 260 1.37 2.60 -64.88
CA ILE A 260 0.56 3.83 -64.90
C ILE A 260 1.33 4.97 -65.60
N GLN A 261 2.66 5.01 -65.44
CA GLN A 261 3.51 6.01 -66.08
C GLN A 261 3.86 5.69 -67.53
N ALA A 262 3.87 4.41 -67.90
CA ALA A 262 4.12 3.97 -69.27
C ALA A 262 2.96 4.38 -70.18
N ALA A 263 3.30 5.00 -71.32
CA ALA A 263 2.32 5.31 -72.36
C ALA A 263 1.63 4.02 -72.84
N ASP A 264 0.32 4.11 -73.08
CA ASP A 264 -0.45 2.97 -73.56
C ASP A 264 -0.03 2.59 -74.98
N LYS A 265 0.65 1.43 -75.10
CA LYS A 265 1.12 0.88 -76.37
C LYS A 265 0.01 0.73 -77.42
N TYR A 266 -1.24 0.57 -76.98
CA TYR A 266 -2.40 0.38 -77.86
C TYR A 266 -3.33 1.60 -77.89
N ALA A 267 -2.90 2.78 -77.41
CA ALA A 267 -3.72 3.99 -77.40
C ALA A 267 -4.32 4.30 -78.78
N GLY A 268 -3.47 4.27 -79.82
CA GLY A 268 -3.90 4.51 -81.20
C GLY A 268 -4.87 3.44 -81.73
N VAL A 269 -4.67 2.16 -81.36
CA VAL A 269 -5.56 1.06 -81.77
C VAL A 269 -6.93 1.20 -81.10
N ARG A 270 -6.99 1.64 -79.84
CA ARG A 270 -8.25 1.87 -79.13
C ARG A 270 -9.04 3.03 -79.71
N LEU A 271 -8.36 4.12 -80.07
CA LEU A 271 -9.00 5.24 -80.78
C LEU A 271 -9.61 4.77 -82.10
N ALA A 272 -8.85 4.01 -82.91
CA ALA A 272 -9.36 3.46 -84.15
C ALA A 272 -10.59 2.53 -83.96
N ILE A 273 -10.60 1.69 -82.93
CA ILE A 273 -11.75 0.83 -82.61
C ILE A 273 -12.97 1.67 -82.18
N ALA A 274 -12.77 2.70 -81.36
CA ALA A 274 -13.84 3.60 -80.92
C ALA A 274 -14.43 4.37 -82.11
N ASP A 275 -13.57 4.87 -83.01
CA ASP A 275 -14.00 5.56 -84.23
C ASP A 275 -14.81 4.62 -85.14
N ILE A 276 -14.36 3.36 -85.33
CA ILE A 276 -15.10 2.35 -86.10
C ILE A 276 -16.45 2.02 -85.46
N PHE A 277 -16.51 1.97 -84.13
CA PHE A 277 -17.75 1.70 -83.39
C PHE A 277 -18.76 2.84 -83.55
N GLU A 278 -18.33 4.08 -83.37
CA GLU A 278 -19.16 5.28 -83.57
C GLU A 278 -19.62 5.45 -85.02
N LEU A 279 -18.75 5.13 -85.99
CA LEU A 279 -19.10 5.15 -87.41
C LEU A 279 -20.14 4.09 -87.81
N ASN A 280 -20.20 2.94 -87.11
CA ASN A 280 -21.21 1.90 -87.35
C ASN A 280 -22.55 2.18 -86.63
N HIS A 281 -22.58 3.10 -85.67
CA HIS A 281 -23.78 3.47 -84.92
C HIS A 281 -24.45 4.77 -85.42
N ARG A 282 -23.92 5.39 -86.48
CA ARG A 282 -24.57 6.46 -87.25
C ARG A 282 -25.25 5.91 -88.50
#